data_AF-A0A9D6KK78-F1
#
_entry.id   AF-A0A9D6KK78-F1
#
_cell.length_a   1.000
_cell.length_b   1.000
_cell.length_c   1.000
_cell.angle_alpha   90.00
_cell.angle_beta   90.00
_cell.angle_gamma   90.00
#
_symmetry.space_group_name_H-M   'P 1'
#
loop_
_entity.id
_entity.type
_entity.pdbx_description
1 polymer ?
#
loop_
_entity_poly.entity_id
_entity_poly.type
_entity_poly.pdbx_seq_one_letter_code
_entity_poly.pdbx_strand_id
1 'polypeptide(L)' 'MRNPMYIGAGLALAGAALFYESLPLLGYAGLFILATHVFVMWYEEPTLRQTFGQEYEAYCRQVRRWWPSV' A
#
# COMPACT_ATOMS: atom_id res chain seq x y z
N MET A 1 2.57 10.95 0.13
CA MET A 1 2.38 9.49 0.22
C MET A 1 1.73 9.03 -1.07
N ARG A 2 2.20 7.96 -1.69
CA ARG A 2 1.61 7.53 -2.98
C ARG A 2 0.35 6.70 -2.79
N ASN A 3 0.34 5.89 -1.74
CA ASN A 3 -0.69 4.85 -1.54
C ASN A 3 -1.36 4.93 -0.15
N PRO A 4 -1.93 6.09 0.25
CA PRO A 4 -2.56 6.24 1.57
C PRO A 4 -3.81 5.36 1.74
N MET A 5 -4.52 5.06 0.65
CA MET A 5 -5.72 4.23 0.66
C MET A 5 -5.43 2.80 1.15
N TYR A 6 -4.35 2.18 0.67
CA TYR A 6 -3.99 0.82 1.05
C TYR A 6 -3.49 0.72 2.49
N ILE A 7 -2.78 1.75 2.97
CA ILE A 7 -2.42 1.86 4.39
C ILE A 7 -3.68 1.98 5.24
N GLY A 8 -4.62 2.84 4.86
CA GLY A 8 -5.91 2.99 5.55
C GLY A 8 -6.73 1.71 5.58
N ALA A 9 -6.84 1.01 4.45
CA ALA A 9 -7.54 -0.28 4.36
C ALA A 9 -6.86 -1.35 5.22
N GLY A 10 -5.53 -1.45 5.18
CA GLY A 10 -4.76 -2.36 6.03
C GLY A 10 -4.93 -2.06 7.53
N LEU A 11 -4.90 -0.78 7.91
CA LEU A 11 -5.11 -0.35 9.29
C LEU A 11 -6.54 -0.64 9.77
N ALA A 12 -7.54 -0.41 8.91
CA ALA A 12 -8.93 -0.71 9.20
C ALA A 12 -9.18 -2.21 9.36
N LEU A 13 -8.58 -3.04 8.48
CA LEU A 13 -8.65 -4.51 8.60
C LEU A 13 -7.94 -5.01 9.86
N ALA A 14 -6.77 -4.46 10.19
CA ALA A 14 -6.06 -4.79 11.42
C ALA A 14 -6.87 -4.39 12.67
N GLY A 15 -7.48 -3.20 12.65
CA GLY A 15 -8.38 -2.74 13.71
C GLY A 15 -9.61 -3.63 13.86
N ALA A 16 -10.23 -4.06 12.76
CA ALA A 16 -11.33 -5.02 12.78
C ALA A 16 -10.88 -6.38 13.33
N ALA A 17 -9.72 -6.89 12.91
CA ALA A 17 -9.19 -8.16 13.40
C ALA A 17 -8.94 -8.15 14.92
N LEU A 18 -8.42 -7.03 15.44
CA LEU A 18 -8.25 -6.83 16.88
C LEU A 18 -9.59 -6.70 17.61
N PHE A 19 -10.56 -5.96 17.03
CA PHE A 19 -11.88 -5.78 17.62
C PHE A 19 -12.67 -7.10 17.73
N TYR A 20 -12.54 -7.99 16.75
CA TYR A 20 -13.19 -9.30 16.76
C TYR A 20 -12.38 -10.40 17.46
N GLU A 21 -11.19 -10.09 18.02
CA GLU A 21 -10.23 -11.03 18.65
C GLU A 21 -10.02 -12.33 17.85
N SER A 22 -10.10 -12.24 16.52
CA SER A 22 -10.14 -13.40 15.65
C SER A 22 -8.80 -13.58 14.95
N LEU A 23 -8.02 -14.57 15.40
CA LEU A 23 -6.78 -15.02 14.76
C LEU A 23 -6.91 -15.24 13.23
N PRO A 24 -7.98 -15.88 12.72
CA PRO A 24 -8.14 -16.02 11.27
C PRO A 24 -8.38 -14.68 10.55
N LEU A 25 -9.10 -13.73 11.15
CA LEU A 25 -9.23 -12.37 10.59
C LEU A 25 -7.88 -11.65 10.56
N LEU A 26 -7.05 -11.85 11.59
CA LEU A 26 -5.73 -11.25 11.69
C LEU A 26 -4.78 -11.83 10.62
N GLY A 27 -4.87 -13.13 10.36
CA GLY A 27 -4.19 -13.78 9.23
C GLY A 27 -4.66 -13.23 7.88
N TYR A 28 -5.97 -13.02 7.71
CA TYR A 28 -6.54 -12.41 6.49
C TYR A 28 -6.07 -10.96 6.30
N ALA A 29 -6.06 -10.15 7.36
CA ALA A 29 -5.56 -8.78 7.34
C ALA A 29 -4.07 -8.73 6.95
N GLY A 30 -3.25 -9.62 7.52
CA GLY A 30 -1.84 -9.74 7.17
C GLY A 30 -1.62 -10.14 5.72
N LEU A 31 -2.37 -11.13 5.22
CA LEU A 31 -2.34 -11.56 3.83
C LEU A 31 -2.77 -10.43 2.89
N PHE A 32 -3.83 -9.69 3.23
CA PHE A 32 -4.29 -8.54 2.47
C PHE A 32 -3.22 -7.47 2.38
N ILE A 33 -2.59 -7.10 3.50
CA ILE A 33 -1.49 -6.12 3.51
C ILE A 33 -0.33 -6.58 2.64
N LEU A 34 0.10 -7.84 2.76
CA LEU A 34 1.19 -8.40 1.95
C LEU A 34 0.84 -8.43 0.45
N ALA A 35 -0.34 -8.93 0.10
CA ALA A 35 -0.79 -9.00 -1.28
C ALA A 35 -0.86 -7.60 -1.90
N THR A 36 -1.38 -6.63 -1.16
CA THR A 36 -1.46 -5.24 -1.59
C THR A 36 -0.06 -4.64 -1.74
N HIS A 37 0.84 -4.87 -0.79
CA HIS A 37 2.23 -4.39 -0.85
C HIS A 37 2.98 -4.93 -2.07
N VAL A 38 2.81 -6.23 -2.36
CA VAL A 38 3.40 -6.89 -3.54
C VAL A 38 2.77 -6.35 -4.82
N PHE A 39 1.44 -6.24 -4.88
CA PHE A 39 0.72 -5.73 -6.05
C PHE A 39 1.13 -4.30 -6.40
N VAL A 40 1.28 -3.43 -5.39
CA VAL A 40 1.76 -2.06 -5.57
C VAL A 40 3.15 -2.05 -6.20
N MET A 41 4.10 -2.82 -5.65
CA MET A 41 5.48 -2.86 -6.15
C MET A 41 5.60 -3.50 -7.53
N TRP A 42 4.85 -4.57 -7.81
CA TRP A 42 4.99 -5.35 -9.04
C TRP A 42 4.09 -4.90 -10.17
N TYR A 43 2.97 -4.26 -9.89
CA TYR A 43 1.96 -3.92 -10.89
C TYR A 43 1.83 -2.42 -11.07
N GLU A 44 1.56 -1.71 -9.98
CA GLU A 44 1.27 -0.27 -10.03
C GLU A 44 2.49 0.53 -10.49
N GLU A 45 3.65 0.32 -9.87
CA GLU A 45 4.85 1.09 -10.20
C GLU A 45 5.42 0.87 -11.60
N PRO A 46 5.58 -0.36 -12.12
CA PRO A 46 6.03 -0.54 -13.49
C PRO A 46 4.99 -0.04 -14.48
N THR A 47 3.68 -0.20 -14.21
CA THR A 47 2.63 0.35 -15.07
C THR A 47 2.66 1.87 -15.08
N LEU A 48 2.73 2.52 -13.92
CA LEU A 48 2.85 3.97 -13.79
C LEU A 48 4.14 4.50 -14.45
N ARG A 49 5.25 3.77 -14.31
CA ARG A 49 6.51 4.12 -14.97
C ARG A 49 6.46 3.94 -16.49
N GLN A 50 5.70 2.96 -17.00
CA GLN A 50 5.46 2.81 -18.44
C GLN A 50 4.51 3.88 -18.99
N THR A 51 3.46 4.25 -18.23
CA THR A 51 2.45 5.22 -18.68
C THR A 51 2.94 6.67 -18.58
N PHE A 52 3.64 7.03 -17.50
CA PHE A 52 4.06 8.42 -17.23
C PHE A 52 5.57 8.67 -17.37
N GLY A 53 6.38 7.61 -17.54
CA GLY A 53 7.81 7.75 -17.87
C GLY A 53 8.60 8.64 -16.89
N GLN A 54 9.25 9.68 -17.42
CA GLN A 54 10.10 10.61 -16.65
C GLN A 54 9.33 11.47 -15.64
N GLU A 55 8.07 11.82 -15.90
CA GLU A 55 7.25 12.58 -14.96
C GLU A 55 6.99 11.78 -13.68
N TYR A 56 6.77 10.46 -13.83
CA TYR A 56 6.65 9.57 -12.68
C TYR A 56 7.95 9.47 -11.89
N GLU A 57 9.13 9.46 -12.53
CA GLU A 57 10.41 9.46 -11.83
C GLU A 57 10.68 10.77 -11.05
N ALA A 58 10.24 11.92 -11.58
CA ALA A 58 10.32 13.20 -10.87
C ALA A 58 9.36 13.22 -9.66
N TYR A 59 8.11 12.77 -9.86
CA TYR A 59 7.14 12.59 -8.78
C TYR A 59 7.65 11.59 -7.73
N CYS A 60 8.33 10.54 -8.18
CA CYS A 60 8.90 9.53 -7.31
C CYS A 60 9.95 10.09 -6.35
N ARG A 61 10.75 11.05 -6.83
CA ARG A 61 11.79 11.71 -6.05
C ARG A 61 11.24 12.69 -5.02
N GLN A 62 10.10 13.31 -5.30
CA GLN A 62 9.44 14.23 -4.36
C GLN A 62 8.63 13.51 -3.30
N VAL A 63 8.01 12.37 -3.62
CA VAL A 63 7.04 11.72 -2.72
C VAL A 63 7.47 10.28 -2.39
N ARG A 64 7.75 10.05 -1.09
CA ARG A 64 8.04 8.70 -0.57
C ARG A 64 6.81 7.78 -0.71
N ARG A 65 7.05 6.50 -1.01
CA ARG A 65 6.01 5.47 -1.24
C ARG A 65 5.03 5.35 -0.07
N TRP A 66 5.57 5.16 1.14
CA TRP A 66 4.80 4.80 2.34
C TRP A 66 4.73 5.90 3.40
N TRP A 67 5.69 6.83 3.39
CA TRP A 67 5.80 7.88 4.40
C TRP A 67 5.48 9.26 3.81
N PRO A 68 4.92 10.19 4.61
CA PRO A 68 4.80 11.57 4.17
C PRO A 68 6.21 12.16 4.15
N SER A 69 6.64 12.67 3.00
CA SER A 69 7.76 13.61 2.94
C SER A 69 7.23 14.94 3.45
N VAL A 70 7.43 15.19 4.74
CA VAL A 70 7.41 16.54 5.32
C VAL A 70 8.69 17.27 4.94
#